data_AF-A0A2B9DCU6-F1
#
_entry.id   AF-A0A2B9DCU6-F1
#
_cell.length_a   1.000
_cell.length_b   1.000
_cell.length_c   1.000
_cell.angle_alpha   90.00
_cell.angle_beta   90.00
_cell.angle_gamma   90.00
#
_symmetry.space_group_name_H-M   'P 1'
#
loop_
_entity.id
_entity.type
_entity.pdbx_description
1 polymer ?
#
loop_
_entity_poly.entity_id
_entity_poly.type
_entity_poly.pdbx_seq_one_letter_code
_entity_poly.pdbx_strand_id
1 'polypeptide(L)'
;MIFYNQVYQYTDKEEKNRIRIIAIDNPIIYFVELHGDTSMPKKNVLSDIDTEVQSGVLIPIPDPFAKSYADKDLTEKQIQKRDEDWKIISEGWDTFKDALLNKKERDMIFEQIAYQHNIAKIKVKRIFTRFWQRGLNGVPPAF
;
A
#
# COMPACT_ATOMS: atom_id res chain seq x y z
N MET A 1 18.87 -7.78 0.29
CA MET A 1 17.63 -8.59 0.29
C MET A 1 16.45 -7.68 0.58
N ILE A 2 15.51 -7.62 -0.35
CA ILE A 2 14.33 -6.77 -0.28
C ILE A 2 13.15 -7.60 0.19
N PHE A 3 12.34 -7.05 1.09
CA PHE A 3 11.21 -7.76 1.69
C PHE A 3 9.88 -7.09 1.35
N TYR A 4 8.82 -7.91 1.24
CA TYR A 4 7.45 -7.43 1.22
C TYR A 4 7.18 -6.57 2.46
N ASN A 5 6.42 -5.49 2.29
CA ASN A 5 6.03 -4.54 3.31
C ASN A 5 7.17 -3.69 3.91
N GLN A 6 8.43 -3.92 3.53
CA GLN A 6 9.56 -3.12 3.98
C GLN A 6 9.45 -1.68 3.45
N VAL A 7 9.79 -0.73 4.32
CA VAL A 7 9.89 0.69 3.98
C VAL A 7 11.36 1.05 3.76
N TYR A 8 11.62 1.80 2.69
CA TYR A 8 12.92 2.37 2.36
C TYR A 8 12.82 3.89 2.25
N GLN A 9 13.94 4.56 2.49
CA GLN A 9 14.10 6.00 2.29
C GLN A 9 15.25 6.27 1.33
N TYR A 10 15.02 7.16 0.36
CA TYR A 10 16.08 7.70 -0.49
C TYR A 10 17.01 8.61 0.31
N THR A 11 18.33 8.45 0.17
CA THR A 11 19.35 9.21 0.92
C THR A 11 19.73 10.54 0.28
N ASP A 12 19.48 10.69 -1.02
CA ASP A 12 19.84 11.83 -1.85
C ASP A 12 18.78 12.95 -1.86
N LYS A 13 17.62 12.71 -1.25
CA LYS A 13 16.49 13.64 -1.26
C LYS A 13 15.99 13.90 0.17
N GLU A 14 15.57 15.13 0.45
CA GLU A 14 14.97 15.53 1.74
C GLU A 14 13.80 14.62 2.16
N GLU A 15 13.34 14.72 3.43
CA GLU A 15 12.44 13.83 4.21
C GLU A 15 11.19 13.22 3.52
N LYS A 16 10.85 13.60 2.29
CA LYS A 16 9.64 13.21 1.54
C LYS A 16 9.86 12.16 0.44
N ASN A 17 10.75 11.19 0.64
CA ASN A 17 11.06 10.19 -0.40
C ASN A 17 11.13 8.77 0.16
N ARG A 18 10.13 8.38 0.95
CA ARG A 18 9.96 7.00 1.41
C ARG A 18 9.10 6.19 0.46
N ILE A 19 9.50 4.94 0.23
CA ILE A 19 8.73 3.95 -0.53
C ILE A 19 8.44 2.73 0.32
N ARG A 20 7.33 2.03 0.04
CA ARG A 20 7.01 0.72 0.61
C ARG A 20 6.88 -0.31 -0.49
N ILE A 21 7.48 -1.47 -0.29
CA ILE A 21 7.32 -2.63 -1.17
C ILE A 21 5.97 -3.29 -0.92
N ILE A 22 5.14 -3.43 -1.97
CA ILE A 22 3.77 -3.95 -1.88
C ILE A 22 3.54 -5.24 -2.69
N ALA A 23 4.49 -5.64 -3.54
CA ALA A 23 4.54 -6.96 -4.13
C ALA A 23 5.93 -7.22 -4.71
N ILE A 24 6.34 -8.48 -4.73
CA ILE A 24 7.55 -8.96 -5.38
C ILE A 24 7.12 -10.15 -6.24
N ASP A 25 7.32 -10.04 -7.54
CA ASP A 25 7.01 -11.06 -8.54
C ASP A 25 8.17 -11.13 -9.54
N ASN A 26 9.22 -11.86 -9.17
CA ASN A 26 10.52 -11.84 -9.85
C ASN A 26 10.39 -12.03 -11.38
N PRO A 27 10.96 -11.14 -12.22
CA PRO A 27 11.96 -10.10 -11.93
C PRO A 27 11.39 -8.71 -11.58
N ILE A 28 10.10 -8.62 -11.29
CA ILE A 28 9.39 -7.37 -11.07
C ILE A 28 9.20 -7.11 -9.57
N ILE A 29 9.30 -5.84 -9.20
CA ILE A 29 8.92 -5.34 -7.89
C ILE A 29 7.90 -4.22 -8.03
N TYR A 30 6.97 -4.16 -7.07
CA TYR A 30 5.96 -3.12 -6.99
C TYR A 30 6.09 -2.37 -5.67
N PHE A 31 6.07 -1.04 -5.75
CA PHE A 31 6.18 -0.18 -4.59
C PHE A 31 5.21 1.00 -4.67
N VAL A 32 4.98 1.64 -3.54
CA VAL A 32 4.27 2.93 -3.47
C VAL A 32 5.11 3.96 -2.76
N GLU A 33 4.94 5.22 -3.14
CA GLU A 33 5.48 6.35 -2.37
C GLU A 33 4.59 6.60 -1.15
N LEU A 34 5.22 6.91 -0.02
CA LEU A 34 4.54 7.17 1.24
C LEU A 34 4.22 8.65 1.46
N HIS A 35 4.78 9.53 0.62
CA HIS A 35 4.54 10.98 0.66
C HIS A 35 3.77 11.39 -0.59
N GLY A 36 2.48 11.67 -0.42
CA GLY A 36 1.60 12.10 -1.50
C GLY A 36 0.12 11.92 -1.15
N ASP A 37 -0.74 12.71 -1.80
CA ASP A 37 -2.20 12.61 -1.63
C ASP A 37 -2.76 11.27 -2.14
N THR A 38 -2.01 10.60 -3.02
CA THR A 38 -2.29 9.25 -3.52
C THR A 38 -1.02 8.42 -3.52
N SER A 39 -1.14 7.13 -3.20
CA SER A 39 -0.02 6.18 -3.18
C SER A 39 -0.31 5.06 -4.15
N MET A 40 -0.16 5.36 -5.44
CA MET A 40 -0.47 4.42 -6.51
C MET A 40 0.71 3.47 -6.76
N PRO A 41 0.47 2.16 -6.98
CA PRO A 41 1.51 1.20 -7.33
C PRO A 41 2.34 1.65 -8.53
N LYS A 42 3.66 1.60 -8.35
CA LYS A 42 4.69 1.74 -9.37
C LYS A 42 5.37 0.39 -9.57
N LYS A 43 5.75 0.11 -10.81
CA LYS A 43 6.43 -1.12 -11.24
C LYS A 43 7.89 -0.79 -11.54
N ASN A 44 8.82 -1.61 -11.09
CA ASN A 44 10.23 -1.54 -11.46
C ASN A 44 10.85 -2.94 -11.59
N VAL A 45 12.07 -3.02 -12.09
CA VAL A 45 12.87 -4.26 -12.07
C VAL A 45 13.47 -4.44 -10.68
N LEU A 46 13.41 -5.66 -10.15
CA LEU A 46 13.92 -5.99 -8.82
C LEU A 46 15.43 -5.70 -8.70
N SER A 47 16.21 -5.98 -9.75
CA SER A 47 17.65 -5.73 -9.79
C SER A 47 18.00 -4.25 -9.61
N ASP A 48 17.16 -3.35 -10.12
CA ASP A 48 17.41 -1.91 -10.05
C ASP A 48 17.25 -1.43 -8.61
N ILE A 49 16.18 -1.86 -7.93
CA ILE A 49 15.97 -1.56 -6.51
C ILE A 49 17.04 -2.22 -5.64
N ASP A 50 17.47 -3.44 -5.94
CA ASP A 50 18.55 -4.09 -5.16
C ASP A 50 19.88 -3.35 -5.32
N THR A 51 20.17 -2.83 -6.52
CA THR A 51 21.34 -1.95 -6.77
C THR A 51 21.25 -0.65 -5.97
N GLU A 52 20.08 -0.01 -5.92
CA GLU A 52 19.84 1.19 -5.11
C GLU A 52 20.05 0.90 -3.61
N VAL A 53 19.63 -0.27 -3.13
CA VAL A 53 19.84 -0.69 -1.73
C VAL A 53 21.31 -0.98 -1.44
N GLN A 54 21.99 -1.72 -2.32
CA GLN A 54 23.41 -2.08 -2.15
C GLN A 54 24.34 -0.87 -2.20
N SER A 55 24.01 0.13 -3.02
CA SER A 55 24.77 1.38 -3.15
C SER A 55 24.47 2.40 -2.04
N GLY A 56 23.49 2.14 -1.17
CA GLY A 56 23.07 3.06 -0.10
C GLY A 56 22.25 4.25 -0.58
N VAL A 57 21.78 4.25 -1.83
CA VAL A 57 20.80 5.22 -2.34
C VAL A 57 19.45 5.00 -1.64
N LEU A 58 19.06 3.74 -1.42
CA LEU A 58 17.91 3.35 -0.63
C LEU A 58 18.33 2.67 0.68
N ILE A 59 17.93 3.24 1.81
CA ILE A 59 18.17 2.63 3.13
C ILE A 59 16.86 2.09 3.73
N PRO A 60 16.86 0.87 4.31
CA PRO A 60 15.70 0.37 5.03
C PRO A 60 15.48 1.21 6.30
N ILE A 61 14.23 1.55 6.59
CA ILE A 61 13.85 2.31 7.78
C ILE A 61 12.69 1.63 8.52
N PRO A 62 12.48 1.95 9.82
CA PRO A 62 11.25 1.57 10.51
C PRO A 62 10.02 2.14 9.79
N ASP A 63 8.93 1.37 9.81
CA ASP A 63 7.68 1.76 9.18
C ASP A 63 7.08 3.00 9.90
N PRO A 64 6.93 4.16 9.22
CA PRO A 64 6.39 5.37 9.83
C PRO A 64 4.89 5.28 10.15
N PHE A 65 4.20 4.29 9.59
CA PHE A 65 2.80 4.00 9.86
C PHE A 65 2.60 2.85 10.84
N ALA A 66 3.67 2.25 11.36
CA ALA A 66 3.58 1.29 12.46
C ALA A 66 3.07 2.04 13.69
N LYS A 67 1.75 2.02 13.86
CA LYS A 67 1.08 2.57 15.03
C LYS A 67 0.88 1.46 16.05
N SER A 68 1.29 1.72 17.29
CA SER A 68 1.06 0.88 18.46
C SER A 68 -0.30 1.17 19.13
N TYR A 69 -1.35 1.51 18.38
CA TYR A 69 -2.67 1.59 19.02
C TYR A 69 -3.14 0.15 19.23
N ALA A 70 -3.28 -0.23 20.49
CA ALA A 70 -4.02 -1.43 20.81
C ALA A 70 -5.49 -1.15 20.45
N ASP A 71 -6.22 -2.12 19.92
CA ASP A 71 -7.63 -1.94 19.49
C ASP A 71 -8.52 -1.31 20.57
N LYS A 72 -8.15 -1.47 21.84
CA LYS A 72 -8.78 -0.84 23.02
C LYS A 72 -8.84 0.69 22.97
N ASP A 73 -8.02 1.34 22.15
CA ASP A 73 -7.96 2.80 22.00
C ASP A 73 -8.86 3.31 20.86
N LEU A 74 -9.55 2.42 20.13
CA LEU A 74 -10.47 2.78 19.05
C LEU A 74 -11.92 2.82 19.54
N THR A 75 -12.65 3.86 19.14
CA THR A 75 -14.11 3.90 19.27
C THR A 75 -14.78 2.87 18.37
N GLU A 76 -15.98 2.40 18.73
CA GLU A 76 -16.79 1.47 17.93
C GLU A 76 -16.94 1.95 16.47
N LYS A 77 -17.17 3.25 16.29
CA LYS A 77 -17.29 3.87 14.97
C LYS A 77 -16.00 3.78 14.14
N GLN A 78 -14.83 3.85 14.78
CA GLN A 78 -13.53 3.68 14.10
C GLN A 78 -13.27 2.22 13.74
N ILE A 79 -13.64 1.27 14.61
CA ILE A 79 -13.57 -0.17 14.36
C ILE A 79 -14.47 -0.53 13.18
N GLN A 80 -15.74 -0.15 13.23
CA GLN A 80 -16.69 -0.40 12.14
C GLN A 80 -16.18 0.13 10.80
N LYS A 81 -15.66 1.37 10.78
CA LYS A 81 -15.08 1.96 9.57
C LYS A 81 -13.88 1.18 9.04
N ARG A 82 -13.00 0.70 9.94
CA ARG A 82 -11.85 -0.13 9.56
C ARG A 82 -12.33 -1.43 8.92
N ASP A 83 -13.29 -2.09 9.53
CA ASP A 83 -13.76 -3.40 9.09
C ASP A 83 -14.50 -3.28 7.73
N GLU A 84 -15.28 -2.22 7.53
CA GLU A 84 -15.88 -1.87 6.23
C GLU A 84 -14.82 -1.59 5.16
N ASP A 85 -13.81 -0.76 5.47
CA ASP A 85 -12.71 -0.47 4.53
C ASP A 85 -11.92 -1.76 4.22
N TRP A 86 -11.72 -2.65 5.21
CA TRP A 86 -11.00 -3.91 5.05
C TRP A 86 -11.74 -4.91 4.16
N LYS A 87 -13.06 -5.00 4.27
CA LYS A 87 -13.87 -5.85 3.38
C LYS A 87 -13.65 -5.48 1.91
N ILE A 88 -13.67 -4.18 1.60
CA ILE A 88 -13.43 -3.67 0.24
C ILE A 88 -12.01 -4.00 -0.23
N ILE A 89 -11.02 -3.86 0.66
CA ILE A 89 -9.61 -4.13 0.35
C ILE A 89 -9.40 -5.62 0.08
N SER A 90 -9.85 -6.51 0.97
CA SER A 90 -9.64 -7.95 0.86
C SER A 90 -10.28 -8.51 -0.41
N GLU A 91 -11.57 -8.25 -0.62
CA GLU A 91 -12.27 -8.69 -1.84
C GLU A 91 -11.62 -8.14 -3.11
N GLY A 92 -11.28 -6.85 -3.13
CA GLY A 92 -10.69 -6.21 -4.29
C GLY A 92 -9.24 -6.64 -4.55
N TRP A 93 -8.43 -6.81 -3.52
CA TRP A 93 -7.04 -7.22 -3.63
C TRP A 93 -6.94 -8.69 -4.02
N ASP A 94 -7.69 -9.59 -3.39
CA ASP A 94 -7.63 -11.02 -3.68
C ASP A 94 -8.11 -11.33 -5.11
N THR A 95 -9.11 -10.58 -5.60
CA THR A 95 -9.68 -10.80 -6.94
C THR A 95 -8.91 -10.08 -8.04
N PHE A 96 -8.44 -8.85 -7.79
CA PHE A 96 -7.96 -7.95 -8.84
C PHE A 96 -6.50 -7.50 -8.65
N LYS A 97 -5.71 -8.20 -7.83
CA LYS A 97 -4.31 -7.83 -7.49
C LYS A 97 -3.51 -7.36 -8.71
N ASP A 98 -3.42 -8.18 -9.74
CA ASP A 98 -2.57 -7.91 -10.91
C ASP A 98 -3.03 -6.66 -11.67
N ALA A 99 -4.35 -6.52 -11.83
CA ALA A 99 -4.96 -5.37 -12.49
C ALA A 99 -4.85 -4.09 -11.66
N LEU A 100 -4.89 -4.18 -10.32
CA LEU A 100 -4.61 -3.06 -9.41
C LEU A 100 -3.14 -2.62 -9.47
N LEU A 101 -2.21 -3.56 -9.63
CA LEU A 101 -0.79 -3.28 -9.82
C LEU A 101 -0.48 -2.72 -11.22
N ASN A 102 -1.32 -3.02 -12.21
CA ASN A 102 -1.21 -2.53 -13.57
C ASN A 102 -1.77 -1.11 -13.73
N LYS A 103 -0.89 -0.13 -14.05
CA LYS A 103 -1.27 1.27 -14.24
C LYS A 103 -2.41 1.48 -15.27
N LYS A 104 -2.49 0.64 -16.31
CA LYS A 104 -3.48 0.79 -17.39
C LYS A 104 -4.86 0.26 -17.01
N GLU A 105 -4.91 -0.79 -16.19
CA GLU A 105 -6.16 -1.47 -15.82
C GLU A 105 -6.73 -0.93 -14.50
N ARG A 106 -5.88 -0.42 -13.62
CA ARG A 106 -6.22 -0.01 -12.26
C ARG A 106 -7.42 0.95 -12.18
N ASP A 107 -7.55 1.94 -13.07
CA ASP A 107 -8.68 2.89 -12.97
C ASP A 107 -10.03 2.22 -13.25
N MET A 108 -10.08 1.28 -14.22
CA MET A 108 -11.25 0.47 -14.51
C MET A 108 -11.60 -0.44 -13.34
N ILE A 109 -10.61 -1.05 -12.69
CA ILE A 109 -10.86 -1.86 -11.49
C ILE A 109 -11.41 -1.02 -10.35
N PHE A 110 -10.94 0.22 -10.17
CA PHE A 110 -11.53 1.11 -9.16
C PHE A 110 -12.98 1.48 -9.46
N GLU A 111 -13.38 1.63 -10.73
CA GLU A 111 -14.79 1.77 -11.12
C GLU A 111 -15.59 0.51 -10.78
N GLN A 112 -15.05 -0.67 -11.07
CA GLN A 112 -15.71 -1.94 -10.80
C GLN A 112 -15.95 -2.16 -9.30
N ILE A 113 -14.93 -1.94 -8.47
CA ILE A 113 -15.05 -2.04 -7.00
C ILE A 113 -16.05 -0.98 -6.48
N ALA A 114 -16.00 0.25 -7.02
CA ALA A 114 -16.93 1.30 -6.64
C ALA A 114 -18.39 0.91 -6.90
N TYR A 115 -18.65 0.31 -8.06
CA TYR A 115 -19.95 -0.22 -8.44
C TYR A 115 -20.40 -1.37 -7.52
N GLN A 116 -19.52 -2.36 -7.28
CA GLN A 116 -19.82 -3.53 -6.44
C GLN A 116 -20.21 -3.15 -5.01
N HIS A 117 -19.56 -2.14 -4.43
CA HIS A 117 -19.80 -1.70 -3.06
C HIS A 117 -20.73 -0.48 -2.95
N ASN A 118 -21.31 -0.01 -4.06
CA ASN A 118 -22.16 1.18 -4.12
C ASN A 118 -21.53 2.41 -3.42
N ILE A 119 -20.28 2.71 -3.75
CA ILE A 119 -19.54 3.87 -3.22
C ILE A 119 -18.87 4.65 -4.34
N ALA A 120 -18.56 5.92 -4.10
CA ALA A 120 -17.83 6.72 -5.08
C ALA A 120 -16.42 6.17 -5.34
N LYS A 121 -15.97 6.16 -6.61
CA LYS A 121 -14.59 5.77 -7.00
C LYS A 121 -13.51 6.46 -6.17
N ILE A 122 -13.70 7.74 -5.84
CA ILE A 122 -12.73 8.47 -5.02
C ILE A 122 -12.59 7.89 -3.59
N LYS A 123 -13.67 7.31 -3.04
CA LYS A 123 -13.62 6.59 -1.76
C LYS A 123 -12.79 5.32 -1.90
N VAL A 124 -13.00 4.53 -2.96
CA VAL A 124 -12.17 3.34 -3.26
C VAL A 124 -10.70 3.70 -3.37
N LYS A 125 -10.36 4.72 -4.16
CA LYS A 125 -8.97 5.20 -4.30
C LYS A 125 -8.33 5.59 -2.97
N ARG A 126 -9.08 6.25 -2.08
CA ARG A 126 -8.62 6.61 -0.72
C ARG A 126 -8.46 5.41 0.19
N ILE A 127 -9.31 4.39 0.06
CA ILE A 127 -9.20 3.13 0.80
C ILE A 127 -7.91 2.41 0.39
N PHE A 128 -7.70 2.18 -0.91
CA PHE A 128 -6.51 1.49 -1.41
C PHE A 128 -5.21 2.27 -1.18
N THR A 129 -5.23 3.61 -1.35
CA THR A 129 -4.09 4.47 -0.99
C THR A 129 -3.66 4.24 0.46
N ARG A 130 -4.64 4.23 1.39
CA ARG A 130 -4.39 4.02 2.82
C ARG A 130 -3.89 2.61 3.12
N PHE A 131 -4.41 1.60 2.43
CA PHE A 131 -3.95 0.21 2.52
C PHE A 131 -2.47 0.09 2.14
N TRP A 132 -2.08 0.58 0.95
CA TRP A 132 -0.71 0.50 0.48
C TRP A 132 0.25 1.35 1.32
N GLN A 133 -0.16 2.54 1.76
CA GLN A 133 0.68 3.38 2.64
C GLN A 133 0.99 2.71 3.97
N ARG A 134 -0.02 2.08 4.59
CA ARG A 134 0.09 1.54 5.96
C ARG A 134 0.56 0.10 6.02
N GLY A 135 0.53 -0.64 4.92
CA GLY A 135 1.14 -1.96 4.84
C GLY A 135 0.65 -2.95 5.88
N LEU A 136 -0.61 -3.34 5.76
CA LEU A 136 -1.32 -4.26 6.67
C LEU A 136 -1.48 -3.76 8.12
N ASN A 137 -0.92 -2.61 8.53
CA ASN A 137 -1.10 -2.05 9.88
C ASN A 137 -2.52 -1.49 10.16
N GLY A 138 -3.48 -1.69 9.26
CA GLY A 138 -4.88 -1.27 9.41
C GLY A 138 -5.87 -2.41 9.17
N VAL A 139 -5.38 -3.65 9.19
CA VAL A 139 -6.17 -4.87 9.07
C VAL A 139 -6.83 -5.14 10.43
N PRO A 140 -8.06 -5.66 10.47
CA PRO A 140 -8.63 -6.19 11.70
C PRO A 140 -7.67 -7.20 12.35
N PRO A 141 -7.60 -7.30 13.68
CA PRO A 141 -6.91 -8.42 14.32
C PRO A 141 -7.44 -9.72 13.72
N ALA A 142 -6.54 -10.65 13.39
CA ALA A 142 -6.93 -11.95 12.82
C ALA A 142 -8.05 -12.55 13.68
N PHE A 143 -9.17 -12.88 13.03
CA PHE A 143 -10.35 -13.49 13.67
C PHE A 143 -9.98 -14.74 14.47
#